data_AF-W4IPY0-F1
#
_entry.id   AF-W4IPY0-F1
#
_cell.length_a   1.000
_cell.length_b   1.000
_cell.length_c   1.000
_cell.angle_alpha   90.00
_cell.angle_beta   90.00
_cell.angle_gamma   90.00
#
_symmetry.space_group_name_H-M   'P 1'
#
loop_
_entity.id
_entity.type
_entity.pdbx_description
1 polymer ?
#
loop_
_entity_poly.entity_id
_entity_poly.type
_entity_poly.pdbx_seq_one_letter_code
_entity_poly.pdbx_strand_id
1 'polypeptide(L)'
;MDKFATLHTDIQSDAIPTCVCEKSIADKTEKFCLNCGVQLGGGVLQASGLLGGIGAVAVNAWKDAAIIAAKAAAIAEGAAKGAVAGKARGMAIVLHHLEKLHIDKLVPDICKKVSSTGDYTHVINFSKLIIQKRGAMCGAQGAKLGEEMCKTINNGLGTIGRNRLPDGVAVRKVLNGIVEGAKKTDKAVELAESAKVTAEITEQHNIIHKSNII
;
A
#
# COMPACT_ATOMS: atom_id res chain seq x y z
N MET A 1 14.43 -41.08 56.48
CA MET A 1 14.80 -39.79 57.08
C MET A 1 14.87 -38.77 55.95
N ASP A 2 14.07 -37.71 55.80
CA ASP A 2 12.98 -37.07 56.56
C ASP A 2 12.28 -36.13 55.54
N LYS A 3 10.96 -36.19 55.34
CA LYS A 3 9.88 -35.48 56.05
C LYS A 3 9.62 -34.04 55.54
N PHE A 4 8.35 -33.79 55.24
CA PHE A 4 7.68 -32.55 54.84
C PHE A 4 8.12 -31.29 55.60
N ALA A 5 8.27 -30.17 54.89
CA ALA A 5 8.13 -28.82 55.44
C ALA A 5 7.24 -27.97 54.52
N THR A 6 6.00 -27.80 54.98
CA THR A 6 5.00 -26.84 54.51
C THR A 6 5.55 -25.41 54.60
N LEU A 7 5.51 -24.62 53.52
CA LEU A 7 5.73 -23.18 53.59
C LEU A 7 4.52 -22.41 53.05
N HIS A 8 3.92 -21.68 54.00
CA HIS A 8 2.80 -20.75 53.96
C HIS A 8 2.45 -20.08 52.61
N THR A 9 1.18 -20.22 52.26
CA THR A 9 0.40 -19.29 51.44
C THR A 9 0.08 -18.04 52.26
N ASP A 10 0.98 -17.06 52.28
CA ASP A 10 0.62 -15.65 52.56
C ASP A 10 1.53 -14.75 51.72
N ILE A 11 1.11 -14.47 50.49
CA ILE A 11 1.60 -13.31 49.74
C ILE A 11 0.45 -12.32 49.73
N GLN A 12 0.54 -11.36 50.65
CA GLN A 12 -0.28 -10.15 50.67
C GLN A 12 -0.41 -9.60 49.25
N SER A 13 -1.65 -9.40 48.82
CA SER A 13 -2.08 -9.01 47.47
C SER A 13 -1.54 -7.64 46.98
N ASP A 14 -0.72 -6.95 47.78
CA ASP A 14 -0.44 -5.51 47.62
C ASP A 14 1.00 -5.17 47.24
N ALA A 15 1.85 -6.15 46.90
CA ALA A 15 3.27 -5.91 46.58
C ALA A 15 3.78 -6.53 45.27
N ILE A 16 2.91 -6.89 44.32
CA ILE A 16 3.36 -7.02 42.93
C ILE A 16 3.32 -5.62 42.34
N PRO A 17 4.48 -4.94 42.14
CA PRO A 17 4.47 -3.65 41.48
C PRO A 17 3.81 -3.87 40.14
N THR A 18 2.78 -3.07 39.87
CA THR A 18 2.04 -3.06 38.62
C THR A 18 3.02 -3.17 37.47
N CYS A 19 3.14 -4.37 36.87
CA CYS A 19 3.48 -4.48 35.48
C CYS A 19 2.34 -3.78 34.75
N VAL A 20 2.48 -2.46 34.62
CA VAL A 20 1.80 -1.66 33.62
C VAL A 20 2.33 -2.21 32.30
N CYS A 21 1.79 -3.35 31.88
CA CYS A 21 1.81 -3.78 30.51
C CYS A 21 0.96 -2.74 29.78
N GLU A 22 1.59 -1.64 29.41
CA GLU A 22 1.08 -0.62 28.52
C GLU A 22 0.47 -1.32 27.30
N LYS A 23 -0.86 -1.54 27.33
CA LYS A 23 -1.67 -2.27 26.33
C LYS A 23 -0.89 -3.40 25.66
N SER A 24 -0.80 -4.53 26.36
CA SER A 24 -0.23 -5.78 25.85
C SER A 24 -0.64 -6.02 24.39
N ILE A 25 0.31 -6.44 23.57
CA ILE A 25 0.09 -6.95 22.20
C ILE A 25 -1.07 -7.96 22.14
N ALA A 26 -1.35 -8.68 23.23
CA ALA A 26 -2.52 -9.54 23.37
C ALA A 26 -3.86 -8.76 23.32
N ASP A 27 -3.95 -7.59 23.98
CA ASP A 27 -5.12 -6.71 23.96
C ASP A 27 -5.39 -6.16 22.55
N LYS A 28 -4.31 -5.83 21.81
CA LYS A 28 -4.43 -5.42 20.40
C LYS A 28 -4.92 -6.57 19.50
N THR A 29 -4.45 -7.79 19.72
CA THR A 29 -4.86 -8.94 18.92
C THR A 29 -6.26 -9.41 19.26
N GLU A 30 -6.66 -9.38 20.53
CA GLU A 30 -8.02 -9.65 20.95
C GLU A 30 -8.99 -8.62 20.36
N LYS A 31 -8.63 -7.34 20.40
CA LYS A 31 -9.43 -6.26 19.79
C LYS A 31 -9.48 -6.36 18.26
N PHE A 32 -8.39 -6.74 17.59
CA PHE A 32 -8.37 -6.97 16.15
C PHE A 32 -9.21 -8.19 15.75
N CYS A 33 -9.10 -9.31 16.48
CA CYS A 33 -9.95 -10.49 16.30
C CYS A 33 -11.42 -10.19 16.56
N LEU A 34 -11.76 -9.45 17.63
CA LEU A 34 -13.13 -9.02 17.92
C LEU A 34 -13.67 -8.11 16.83
N ASN A 35 -12.87 -7.16 16.34
CA ASN A 35 -13.33 -6.23 15.32
C ASN A 35 -13.49 -6.92 13.94
N CYS A 36 -12.60 -7.84 13.59
CA CYS A 36 -12.74 -8.71 12.42
C CYS A 36 -13.93 -9.68 12.56
N GLY A 37 -14.16 -10.26 13.73
CA GLY A 37 -15.31 -11.14 14.00
C GLY A 37 -16.66 -10.41 13.96
N VAL A 38 -16.70 -9.16 14.41
CA VAL A 38 -17.90 -8.29 14.37
C VAL A 38 -18.17 -7.76 12.96
N GLN A 39 -17.12 -7.48 12.15
CA GLN A 39 -17.30 -7.06 10.76
C GLN A 39 -17.62 -8.21 9.79
N LEU A 40 -17.22 -9.45 10.10
CA LEU A 40 -17.47 -10.62 9.26
C LEU A 40 -18.83 -11.30 9.49
N GLY A 41 -19.62 -10.84 10.47
CA GLY A 41 -20.91 -11.44 10.81
C GLY A 41 -21.92 -10.41 11.27
N GLY A 42 -22.78 -9.95 10.35
CA GLY A 42 -24.06 -9.39 10.76
C GLY A 42 -24.83 -10.44 11.57
N GLY A 43 -24.94 -10.21 12.88
CA GLY A 43 -25.79 -10.99 13.78
C GLY A 43 -25.08 -12.14 14.49
N VAL A 44 -24.94 -12.01 15.81
CA VAL A 44 -25.15 -13.06 16.82
C VAL A 44 -24.91 -14.49 16.31
N LEU A 45 -23.69 -15.01 16.45
CA LEU A 45 -23.52 -16.45 16.61
C LEU A 45 -22.92 -16.73 17.99
N GLN A 46 -23.82 -17.07 18.90
CA GLN A 46 -23.57 -17.61 20.22
C GLN A 46 -22.62 -18.81 20.11
N ALA A 47 -21.33 -18.59 20.37
CA ALA A 47 -20.33 -19.65 20.51
C ALA A 47 -20.47 -20.44 21.83
N SER A 48 -21.61 -20.35 22.52
CA SER A 48 -21.89 -21.08 23.76
C SER A 48 -22.62 -22.42 23.52
N GLY A 49 -23.06 -22.72 22.29
CA GLY A 49 -23.82 -23.95 21.98
C GLY A 49 -23.02 -25.11 21.40
N LEU A 50 -21.77 -24.90 20.98
CA LEU A 50 -20.98 -25.90 20.23
C LEU A 50 -19.74 -26.43 20.99
N LEU A 51 -19.64 -26.16 22.29
CA LEU A 51 -18.56 -26.66 23.14
C LEU A 51 -18.87 -28.03 23.78
N GLY A 52 -20.02 -28.63 23.48
CA GLY A 52 -20.51 -29.85 24.14
C GLY A 52 -20.22 -31.19 23.45
N GLY A 53 -19.59 -31.25 22.27
CA GLY A 53 -19.51 -32.54 21.57
C GLY A 53 -18.57 -32.72 20.40
N ILE A 54 -17.73 -31.74 20.04
CA ILE A 54 -16.79 -31.92 18.92
C ILE A 54 -15.37 -31.91 19.47
N GLY A 55 -14.77 -33.10 19.52
CA GLY A 55 -13.44 -33.35 20.08
C GLY A 55 -12.36 -32.43 19.52
N ALA A 56 -11.23 -32.36 20.22
CA ALA A 56 -10.07 -31.50 19.97
C ALA A 56 -9.65 -31.32 18.49
N VAL A 57 -10.00 -32.25 17.60
CA VAL A 57 -9.78 -32.17 16.14
C VAL A 57 -10.61 -31.06 15.47
N ALA A 58 -11.86 -30.82 15.90
CA ALA A 58 -12.68 -29.74 15.34
C ALA A 58 -12.32 -28.37 15.88
N VAL A 59 -11.83 -28.28 17.13
CA VAL A 59 -11.29 -27.04 17.70
C VAL A 59 -10.01 -26.61 16.96
N ASN A 60 -9.16 -27.56 16.57
CA ASN A 60 -7.95 -27.27 15.79
C ASN A 60 -8.29 -26.87 14.33
N ALA A 61 -9.22 -27.58 13.68
CA ALA A 61 -9.68 -27.20 12.34
C ALA A 61 -10.39 -25.84 12.32
N TRP A 62 -11.15 -25.50 13.37
CA TRP A 62 -11.76 -24.17 13.54
C TRP A 62 -10.72 -23.07 13.80
N LYS A 63 -9.66 -23.37 14.57
CA LYS A 63 -8.52 -22.47 14.75
C LYS A 63 -7.79 -22.23 13.43
N ASP A 64 -7.50 -23.28 12.66
CA ASP A 64 -6.82 -23.17 11.37
C ASP A 64 -7.67 -22.41 10.34
N ALA A 65 -8.97 -22.70 10.28
CA ALA A 65 -9.91 -21.97 9.42
C ALA A 65 -10.02 -20.49 9.81
N ALA A 66 -10.09 -20.18 11.11
CA ALA A 66 -10.11 -18.80 11.60
C ALA A 66 -8.80 -18.05 11.27
N ILE A 67 -7.65 -18.71 11.35
CA ILE A 67 -6.35 -18.12 10.99
C ILE A 67 -6.27 -17.87 9.49
N ILE A 68 -6.73 -18.81 8.66
CA ILE A 68 -6.79 -18.65 7.21
C ILE A 68 -7.69 -17.44 6.85
N ALA A 69 -8.86 -17.33 7.49
CA ALA A 69 -9.77 -16.21 7.28
C ALA A 69 -9.15 -14.87 7.73
N ALA A 70 -8.48 -14.84 8.89
CA ALA A 70 -7.80 -13.64 9.39
C ALA A 70 -6.65 -13.20 8.46
N LYS A 71 -5.85 -14.14 7.95
CA LYS A 71 -4.81 -13.85 6.97
C LYS A 71 -5.39 -13.31 5.66
N ALA A 72 -6.47 -13.92 5.16
CA ALA A 72 -7.13 -13.46 3.94
C ALA A 72 -7.70 -12.04 4.08
N ALA A 73 -8.38 -11.75 5.20
CA ALA A 73 -8.93 -10.43 5.48
C ALA A 73 -7.83 -9.36 5.55
N ALA A 74 -6.71 -9.69 6.19
CA ALA A 74 -5.62 -8.76 6.34
C ALA A 74 -4.78 -8.56 5.07
N ILE A 75 -4.63 -9.60 4.24
CA ILE A 75 -4.08 -9.44 2.89
C ILE A 75 -4.97 -8.49 2.09
N ALA A 76 -6.29 -8.65 2.16
CA ALA A 76 -7.23 -7.77 1.47
C ALA A 76 -7.14 -6.32 1.98
N GLU A 77 -7.01 -6.12 3.30
CA GLU A 77 -6.81 -4.79 3.89
C GLU A 77 -5.46 -4.17 3.50
N GLY A 78 -4.38 -4.97 3.54
CA GLY A 78 -3.04 -4.57 3.13
C GLY A 78 -2.99 -4.20 1.64
N ALA A 79 -3.66 -4.96 0.79
CA ALA A 79 -3.80 -4.67 -0.63
C ALA A 79 -4.62 -3.40 -0.87
N ALA A 80 -5.73 -3.19 -0.14
CA ALA A 80 -6.53 -1.97 -0.27
C ALA A 80 -5.73 -0.71 0.13
N LYS A 81 -5.04 -0.74 1.28
CA LYS A 81 -4.16 0.36 1.72
C LYS A 81 -3.00 0.57 0.75
N GLY A 82 -2.38 -0.53 0.33
CA GLY A 82 -1.27 -0.54 -0.60
C GLY A 82 -1.65 -0.03 -1.99
N ALA A 83 -2.86 -0.30 -2.48
CA ALA A 83 -3.37 0.23 -3.74
C ALA A 83 -3.55 1.75 -3.67
N VAL A 84 -4.11 2.29 -2.57
CA VAL A 84 -4.24 3.74 -2.37
C VAL A 84 -2.86 4.41 -2.31
N ALA A 85 -1.95 3.88 -1.50
CA ALA A 85 -0.59 4.39 -1.39
C ALA A 85 0.18 4.26 -2.71
N GLY A 86 -0.03 3.15 -3.42
CA GLY A 86 0.56 2.84 -4.72
C GLY A 86 0.11 3.84 -5.78
N LYS A 87 -1.19 4.12 -5.88
CA LYS A 87 -1.73 5.15 -6.79
C LYS A 87 -1.16 6.53 -6.48
N ALA A 88 -1.05 6.90 -5.21
CA ALA A 88 -0.44 8.17 -4.80
C ALA A 88 1.03 8.27 -5.23
N ARG A 89 1.83 7.20 -5.02
CA ARG A 89 3.23 7.15 -5.50
C ARG A 89 3.34 7.16 -7.02
N GLY A 90 2.48 6.41 -7.71
CA GLY A 90 2.40 6.40 -9.17
C GLY A 90 2.13 7.81 -9.71
N MET A 91 1.17 8.52 -9.12
CA MET A 91 0.90 9.93 -9.46
C MET A 91 2.12 10.82 -9.25
N ALA A 92 2.78 10.73 -8.09
CA ALA A 92 3.99 11.51 -7.81
C ALA A 92 5.10 11.28 -8.85
N ILE A 93 5.29 10.03 -9.30
CA ILE A 93 6.26 9.69 -10.36
C ILE A 93 5.89 10.36 -11.69
N VAL A 94 4.61 10.35 -12.06
CA VAL A 94 4.15 11.00 -13.29
C VAL A 94 4.43 12.51 -13.23
N LEU A 95 4.05 13.17 -12.13
CA LEU A 95 4.28 14.61 -11.96
C LEU A 95 5.77 14.97 -12.03
N HIS A 96 6.61 14.21 -11.32
CA HIS A 96 8.06 14.41 -11.35
C HIS A 96 8.65 14.29 -12.76
N HIS A 97 8.20 13.30 -13.54
CA HIS A 97 8.66 13.15 -14.92
C HIS A 97 8.18 14.28 -15.84
N LEU A 98 6.95 14.78 -15.65
CA LEU A 98 6.44 15.91 -16.42
C LEU A 98 7.28 17.18 -16.18
N GLU A 99 7.64 17.45 -14.93
CA GLU A 99 8.51 18.57 -14.55
C GLU A 99 9.93 18.40 -15.09
N LYS A 100 10.49 17.20 -14.98
CA LYS A 100 11.84 16.88 -15.49
C LYS A 100 11.93 17.02 -17.01
N LEU A 101 10.84 16.74 -17.72
CA LEU A 101 10.73 16.96 -19.16
C LEU A 101 10.35 18.40 -19.53
N HIS A 102 10.18 19.28 -18.54
CA HIS A 102 9.74 20.67 -18.70
C HIS A 102 8.42 20.82 -19.45
N ILE A 103 7.52 19.85 -19.29
CA ILE A 103 6.20 19.86 -19.93
C ILE A 103 5.30 20.93 -19.28
N ASP A 104 5.54 21.27 -18.02
CA ASP A 104 4.93 22.40 -17.31
C ASP A 104 5.16 23.74 -18.02
N LYS A 105 6.31 23.90 -18.67
CA LYS A 105 6.63 25.11 -19.44
C LYS A 105 5.92 25.16 -20.79
N LEU A 106 5.54 24.01 -21.34
CA LEU A 106 4.73 23.92 -22.56
C LEU A 106 3.25 24.13 -22.24
N VAL A 107 2.77 23.43 -21.20
CA VAL A 107 1.38 23.38 -20.79
C VAL A 107 1.32 23.84 -19.34
N PRO A 108 1.05 25.13 -19.10
CA PRO A 108 0.83 25.62 -17.75
C PRO A 108 -0.26 24.80 -17.04
N ASP A 109 -0.03 24.54 -15.75
CA ASP A 109 -0.88 23.75 -14.88
C ASP A 109 -1.10 22.29 -15.31
N ILE A 110 -0.24 21.73 -16.17
CA ILE A 110 -0.37 20.31 -16.57
C ILE A 110 -0.33 19.38 -15.35
N CYS A 111 0.57 19.64 -14.40
CA CYS A 111 0.68 18.87 -13.18
C CYS A 111 -0.63 18.91 -12.39
N LYS A 112 -1.22 20.11 -12.21
CA LYS A 112 -2.51 20.27 -11.54
C LYS A 112 -3.63 19.54 -12.29
N LYS A 113 -3.69 19.65 -13.62
CA LYS A 113 -4.70 18.97 -14.45
C LYS A 113 -4.60 17.44 -14.33
N VAL A 114 -3.40 16.89 -14.34
CA VAL A 114 -3.15 15.45 -14.17
C VAL A 114 -3.46 15.00 -12.75
N SER A 115 -3.06 15.75 -11.72
CA SER A 115 -3.41 15.40 -10.33
C SER A 115 -4.91 15.43 -10.08
N SER A 116 -5.63 16.36 -10.71
CA SER A 116 -7.07 16.53 -10.52
C SER A 116 -7.90 15.39 -11.12
N THR A 117 -7.36 14.58 -12.04
CA THR A 117 -8.09 13.42 -12.58
C THR A 117 -8.16 12.26 -11.60
N GLY A 118 -7.35 12.25 -10.53
CA GLY A 118 -7.23 11.11 -9.60
C GLY A 118 -6.59 9.85 -10.20
N ASP A 119 -6.52 9.76 -11.53
CA ASP A 119 -5.86 8.70 -12.28
C ASP A 119 -4.74 9.27 -13.16
N TYR A 120 -3.51 8.87 -12.85
CA TYR A 120 -2.31 9.29 -13.56
C TYR A 120 -2.24 8.72 -14.98
N THR A 121 -3.02 7.67 -15.33
CA THR A 121 -3.04 7.10 -16.69
C THR A 121 -3.60 8.11 -17.71
N HIS A 122 -4.43 9.05 -17.27
CA HIS A 122 -4.98 10.12 -18.10
C HIS A 122 -3.93 11.10 -18.63
N VAL A 123 -2.68 11.05 -18.16
CA VAL A 123 -1.59 11.86 -18.69
C VAL A 123 -1.41 11.67 -20.22
N ILE A 124 -1.71 10.48 -20.74
CA ILE A 124 -1.59 10.15 -22.18
C ILE A 124 -2.55 11.00 -23.04
N ASN A 125 -3.69 11.38 -22.47
CA ASN A 125 -4.71 12.19 -23.16
C ASN A 125 -4.22 13.62 -23.44
N PHE A 126 -3.19 14.09 -22.72
CA PHE A 126 -2.56 15.38 -22.96
C PHE A 126 -1.55 15.37 -24.11
N SER A 127 -1.28 14.22 -24.74
CA SER A 127 -0.33 14.10 -25.85
C SER A 127 -0.57 15.12 -26.98
N LYS A 128 -1.82 15.24 -27.45
CA LYS A 128 -2.19 16.22 -28.49
C LYS A 128 -1.93 17.66 -28.06
N LEU A 129 -2.28 17.99 -26.81
CA LEU A 129 -2.06 19.32 -26.24
C LEU A 129 -0.56 19.65 -26.11
N ILE A 130 0.24 18.68 -25.66
CA ILE A 130 1.70 18.81 -25.53
C ILE A 130 2.33 19.07 -26.90
N ILE A 131 1.95 18.30 -27.92
CA ILE A 131 2.45 18.49 -29.29
C ILE A 131 2.10 19.89 -29.81
N GLN A 132 0.84 20.29 -29.66
CA GLN A 132 0.38 21.62 -30.11
C GLN A 132 1.12 22.75 -29.40
N LYS A 133 1.24 22.68 -28.07
CA LYS A 133 1.91 23.71 -27.28
C LYS A 133 3.41 23.74 -27.51
N ARG A 134 4.04 22.59 -27.73
CA ARG A 134 5.44 22.54 -28.18
C ARG A 134 5.62 23.23 -29.52
N GLY A 135 4.76 22.98 -30.50
CA GLY A 135 4.81 23.69 -31.78
C GLY A 135 4.70 25.21 -31.60
N ALA A 136 3.83 25.68 -30.70
CA ALA A 136 3.67 27.10 -30.42
C ALA A 136 4.83 27.72 -29.61
N MET A 137 5.47 26.97 -28.72
CA MET A 137 6.52 27.47 -27.83
C MET A 137 7.93 27.29 -28.40
N CYS A 138 8.12 26.31 -29.28
CA CYS A 138 9.41 25.89 -29.83
C CYS A 138 9.43 25.84 -31.37
N GLY A 139 8.40 26.37 -32.03
CA GLY A 139 8.29 26.39 -33.49
C GLY A 139 9.17 27.46 -34.16
N ALA A 140 9.18 27.41 -35.49
CA ALA A 140 10.04 28.23 -36.35
C ALA A 140 9.77 29.76 -36.27
N GLN A 141 8.61 30.17 -35.74
CA GLN A 141 8.15 31.57 -35.72
C GLN A 141 8.61 32.35 -34.47
N GLY A 142 9.81 32.04 -33.98
CA GLY A 142 10.37 32.58 -32.74
C GLY A 142 9.98 31.75 -31.52
N ALA A 143 10.88 30.87 -31.07
CA ALA A 143 10.67 30.03 -29.89
C ALA A 143 10.51 30.91 -28.64
N LYS A 144 9.33 30.88 -28.02
CA LYS A 144 9.03 31.62 -26.78
C LYS A 144 9.84 31.12 -25.58
N LEU A 145 10.21 29.83 -25.56
CA LEU A 145 10.98 29.22 -24.46
C LEU A 145 12.51 29.37 -24.63
N GLY A 146 12.97 29.97 -25.74
CA GLY A 146 14.38 30.01 -26.09
C GLY A 146 14.88 28.68 -26.69
N GLU A 147 15.93 28.75 -27.50
CA GLU A 147 16.41 27.60 -28.29
C GLU A 147 16.88 26.43 -27.42
N GLU A 148 17.68 26.70 -26.39
CA GLU A 148 18.25 25.65 -25.53
C GLU A 148 17.18 24.88 -24.76
N MET A 149 16.17 25.58 -24.22
CA MET A 149 15.07 24.93 -23.52
C MET A 149 14.25 24.05 -24.46
N CYS A 150 14.02 24.54 -25.69
CA CYS A 150 13.37 23.77 -26.73
C CYS A 150 14.18 22.54 -27.14
N LYS A 151 15.51 22.63 -27.23
CA LYS A 151 16.38 21.46 -27.45
C LYS A 151 16.24 20.44 -26.31
N THR A 152 16.26 20.88 -25.05
CA THR A 152 16.09 20.00 -23.89
C THR A 152 14.75 19.25 -23.94
N ILE A 153 13.65 19.98 -24.15
CA ILE A 153 12.30 19.42 -24.25
C ILE A 153 12.20 18.45 -25.43
N ASN A 154 12.67 18.86 -26.61
CA ASN A 154 12.57 18.07 -27.83
C ASN A 154 13.39 16.78 -27.73
N ASN A 155 14.55 16.83 -27.07
CA ASN A 155 15.40 15.67 -26.82
C ASN A 155 14.76 14.72 -25.80
N GLY A 156 14.24 15.26 -24.68
CA GLY A 156 13.53 14.47 -23.67
C GLY A 156 12.27 13.79 -24.21
N LEU A 157 11.60 14.40 -25.18
CA LEU A 157 10.46 13.82 -25.89
C LEU A 157 10.85 12.88 -27.04
N GLY A 158 12.13 12.76 -27.39
CA GLY A 158 12.61 11.90 -28.47
C GLY A 158 12.25 12.38 -29.88
N THR A 159 12.04 13.69 -30.05
CA THR A 159 11.65 14.30 -31.34
C THR A 159 12.81 14.89 -32.14
N ILE A 160 14.00 14.94 -31.55
CA ILE A 160 15.25 15.32 -32.22
C ILE A 160 16.33 14.26 -31.96
N GLY A 161 17.44 14.34 -32.70
CA GLY A 161 18.54 13.38 -32.62
C GLY A 161 18.50 12.29 -33.70
N ARG A 162 19.46 11.37 -33.65
CA ARG A 162 19.66 10.32 -34.67
C ARG A 162 18.48 9.36 -34.81
N ASN A 163 17.81 9.05 -33.70
CA ASN A 163 16.67 8.13 -33.64
C ASN A 163 15.34 8.86 -33.39
N ARG A 164 15.20 10.07 -33.92
CA ARG A 164 13.99 10.88 -33.72
C ARG A 164 12.74 10.16 -34.23
N LEU A 165 11.65 10.31 -33.50
CA LEU A 165 10.34 9.82 -33.91
C LEU A 165 9.43 11.00 -34.31
N PRO A 166 8.44 10.76 -35.18
CA PRO A 166 7.38 11.74 -35.41
C PRO A 166 6.69 12.12 -34.11
N ASP A 167 6.34 13.39 -33.97
CA ASP A 167 5.77 14.00 -32.77
C ASP A 167 4.71 13.17 -32.06
N GLY A 168 3.71 12.70 -32.80
CA GLY A 168 2.62 11.88 -32.27
C GLY A 168 3.06 10.53 -31.70
N VAL A 169 4.14 9.96 -32.25
CA VAL A 169 4.69 8.67 -31.80
C VAL A 169 5.63 8.89 -30.62
N ALA A 170 6.53 9.87 -30.72
CA ALA A 170 7.51 10.21 -29.69
C ALA A 170 6.83 10.57 -28.36
N VAL A 171 5.92 11.55 -28.39
CA VAL A 171 5.25 12.05 -27.19
C VAL A 171 4.43 10.94 -26.52
N ARG A 172 3.66 10.18 -27.30
CA ARG A 172 2.89 9.05 -26.74
C ARG A 172 3.80 7.97 -26.16
N LYS A 173 4.92 7.64 -26.82
CA LYS A 173 5.87 6.65 -26.31
C LYS A 173 6.45 7.06 -24.95
N VAL A 174 6.85 8.32 -24.79
CA VAL A 174 7.38 8.85 -23.53
C VAL A 174 6.31 8.84 -22.43
N LEU A 175 5.11 9.35 -22.71
CA LEU A 175 4.00 9.35 -21.75
C LEU A 175 3.60 7.94 -21.33
N ASN A 176 3.53 6.99 -22.28
CA ASN A 176 3.26 5.59 -21.98
C ASN A 176 4.37 4.99 -21.10
N GLY A 177 5.65 5.28 -21.40
CA GLY A 177 6.76 4.82 -20.57
C GLY A 177 6.67 5.31 -19.12
N ILE A 178 6.27 6.57 -18.94
CA ILE A 178 6.02 7.16 -17.61
C ILE A 178 4.86 6.44 -16.90
N VAL A 179 3.75 6.21 -17.60
CA VAL A 179 2.58 5.51 -17.05
C VAL A 179 2.92 4.06 -16.66
N GLU A 180 3.67 3.35 -17.50
CA GLU A 180 4.09 1.98 -17.21
C GLU A 180 5.06 1.92 -16.03
N GLY A 181 5.96 2.90 -15.90
CA GLY A 181 6.79 3.06 -14.70
C GLY A 181 5.94 3.28 -13.45
N ALA A 182 4.96 4.19 -13.53
CA ALA A 182 4.05 4.48 -12.42
C ALA A 182 3.21 3.26 -12.03
N LYS A 183 2.66 2.49 -12.99
CA LYS A 183 1.94 1.24 -12.74
C LYS A 183 2.78 0.19 -12.04
N LYS A 184 4.05 0.04 -12.44
CA LYS A 184 4.98 -0.89 -11.77
C LYS A 184 5.19 -0.50 -10.32
N THR A 185 5.35 0.80 -10.04
CA THR A 185 5.49 1.29 -8.67
C THR A 185 4.21 1.15 -7.87
N ASP A 186 3.04 1.47 -8.45
CA ASP A 186 1.72 1.23 -7.86
C ASP A 186 1.62 -0.22 -7.34
N LYS A 187 1.92 -1.18 -8.22
CA LYS A 187 1.76 -2.59 -7.92
C LYS A 187 2.80 -3.09 -6.93
N ALA A 188 4.01 -2.55 -6.98
CA ALA A 188 5.06 -2.88 -6.02
C ALA A 188 4.71 -2.41 -4.60
N VAL A 189 4.08 -1.23 -4.45
CA VAL A 189 3.63 -0.72 -3.16
C VAL A 189 2.47 -1.54 -2.62
N GLU A 190 1.50 -1.90 -3.47
CA GLU A 190 0.38 -2.78 -3.12
C GLU A 190 0.87 -4.12 -2.53
N LEU A 191 1.80 -4.76 -3.25
CA LEU A 191 2.39 -6.03 -2.82
C LEU A 191 3.23 -5.90 -1.54
N ALA A 192 3.98 -4.80 -1.40
CA ALA A 192 4.80 -4.56 -0.22
C ALA A 192 3.95 -4.38 1.05
N GLU A 193 2.86 -3.62 0.98
CA GLU A 193 1.96 -3.44 2.13
C GLU A 193 1.23 -4.74 2.48
N SER A 194 0.76 -5.49 1.48
CA SER A 194 0.15 -6.81 1.68
C SER A 194 1.11 -7.79 2.37
N ALA A 195 2.38 -7.80 1.94
CA ALA A 195 3.42 -8.64 2.54
C ALA A 195 3.74 -8.24 3.98
N LYS A 196 3.81 -6.93 4.25
CA LYS A 196 4.05 -6.39 5.60
C LYS A 196 2.95 -6.81 6.58
N VAL A 197 1.69 -6.63 6.20
CA VAL A 197 0.54 -7.01 7.03
C VAL A 197 0.52 -8.53 7.27
N THR A 198 0.86 -9.33 6.26
CA THR A 198 0.94 -10.80 6.41
C THR A 198 2.05 -11.22 7.37
N ALA A 199 3.20 -10.54 7.34
CA ALA A 199 4.30 -10.79 8.26
C ALA A 199 3.92 -10.45 9.72
N GLU A 200 3.26 -9.31 9.93
CA GLU A 200 2.78 -8.87 11.25
C GLU A 200 1.81 -9.89 11.87
N ILE A 201 0.88 -10.44 11.09
CA ILE A 201 -0.08 -11.45 11.58
C ILE A 201 0.59 -12.79 11.86
N THR A 202 1.55 -13.19 11.04
CA THR A 202 2.29 -14.44 11.27
C THR A 202 3.08 -14.35 12.57
N GLU A 203 3.70 -13.21 12.85
CA GLU A 203 4.39 -12.95 14.11
C GLU A 203 3.44 -12.97 15.31
N GLN A 204 2.31 -12.27 15.23
CA GLN A 204 1.28 -12.27 16.28
C GLN A 204 0.76 -13.70 16.57
N HIS A 205 0.52 -14.50 15.53
CA HIS A 205 0.07 -15.88 15.70
C HIS A 205 1.11 -16.74 16.46
N ASN A 206 2.39 -16.61 16.11
CA ASN A 206 3.48 -17.34 16.77
C ASN A 206 3.62 -16.96 18.25
N ILE A 207 3.42 -15.68 18.58
CA ILE A 207 3.46 -15.18 19.97
C ILE A 207 2.31 -15.76 20.80
N ILE A 208 1.10 -15.80 20.24
CA ILE A 208 -0.09 -16.36 20.92
C ILE A 208 0.08 -17.85 21.16
N HIS A 209 0.60 -18.59 20.17
CA HIS A 209 0.81 -20.03 20.29
C HIS A 209 1.86 -20.36 21.38
N LYS A 210 2.90 -19.55 21.55
CA LYS A 210 3.89 -19.73 22.64
C LYS A 210 3.32 -19.40 24.03
N SER A 211 2.39 -18.46 24.12
CA SER A 211 1.80 -18.02 25.39
C SER A 211 0.74 -18.99 25.93
N ASN A 212 0.15 -19.85 25.08
CA ASN A 212 -0.84 -20.87 25.46
C ASN A 212 -0.23 -22.23 25.85
N ILE A 213 1.11 -22.35 25.90
CA ILE A 213 1.84 -23.57 26.26
C ILE A 213 2.43 -23.48 27.69
N ILE A 214 2.33 -22.32 28.34
CA ILE A 214 2.74 -22.08 29.74
C ILE A 214 1.49 -22.04 30.62
#